data_AF-M1UX42-F1
#
_entry.id   AF-M1UX42-F1
#
_cell.length_a   1.000
_cell.length_b   1.000
_cell.length_c   1.000
_cell.angle_alpha   90.00
_cell.angle_beta   90.00
_cell.angle_gamma   90.00
#
_symmetry.space_group_name_H-M   'P 1'
#
loop_
_entity.id
_entity.type
_entity.pdbx_description
1 polymer ?
#
loop_
_entity_poly.entity_id
_entity_poly.type
_entity_poly.pdbx_seq_one_letter_code
_entity_poly.pdbx_strand_id
1 'polypeptide(L)'
;MNFSRALTGERKPSLVYWERTCCFAFCNWLSTRRYSRPGCSRVPRVVQRRPRCTEPPPLCSAHHLEKNTQLAHTYWRSVLEPGDMVLDATCGNGHDTLALAEYIGAPVTGTLIALDIQDKAVMRTRNRLVDMFQSRFRSTELHIHSEYTQGRLRCRLWTENGFICELRQFPHEQFQRDMLDSWLADVKARPTWFKVAAYNLGYLPGLDSDRSIRTRADTTIKSLKLLEGLIAPREGLISVSCYTGHDGGAAEGAAVMDWAQALDASQWTAVAHRWLNRRQAPSLVVALHQVASRPSTPYETTSDKH
;
A
#
# COMPACT_ATOMS: atom_id res chain seq x y z
N MET A 1 52.64 27.49 27.80
CA MET A 1 52.08 28.27 28.92
C MET A 1 50.73 27.67 29.27
N ASN A 2 50.57 27.31 30.54
CA ASN A 2 49.33 26.80 31.14
C ASN A 2 48.18 27.80 30.97
N PHE A 3 46.95 27.31 30.81
CA PHE A 3 45.90 27.52 31.82
C PHE A 3 44.79 26.46 31.69
N SER A 4 44.53 25.83 32.83
CA SER A 4 43.45 24.90 33.13
C SER A 4 42.22 25.68 33.61
N ARG A 5 41.00 25.21 33.27
CA ARG A 5 39.95 24.95 34.27
C ARG A 5 38.74 24.21 33.71
N ALA A 6 38.30 23.24 34.49
CA ALA A 6 37.14 22.38 34.34
C ALA A 6 35.86 23.01 34.94
N LEU A 7 34.78 22.18 34.98
CA LEU A 7 33.41 22.35 35.51
C LEU A 7 32.41 22.62 34.37
N THR A 8 31.28 21.92 34.20
CA THR A 8 30.52 20.97 35.03
C THR A 8 29.49 20.30 34.12
N GLY A 9 29.09 19.07 34.44
CA GLY A 9 28.25 18.24 33.58
C GLY A 9 26.81 18.72 33.42
N GLU A 10 26.25 18.42 32.25
CA GLU A 10 24.83 18.20 32.07
C GLU A 10 24.62 16.87 31.33
N ARG A 11 23.80 16.02 31.94
CA ARG A 11 23.41 14.71 31.43
C ARG A 11 22.53 14.91 30.20
N LYS A 12 22.90 14.26 29.10
CA LYS A 12 22.01 14.04 27.95
C LYS A 12 20.75 13.29 28.42
N PRO A 13 19.52 13.74 28.07
CA PRO A 13 18.35 12.90 28.25
C PRO A 13 18.41 11.74 27.26
N SER A 14 18.45 10.53 27.82
CA SER A 14 18.27 9.26 27.11
C SER A 14 16.91 9.24 26.42
N LEU A 15 16.90 9.05 25.09
CA LEU A 15 15.70 8.68 24.34
C LEU A 15 15.19 7.34 24.88
N VAL A 16 14.03 7.37 25.54
CA VAL A 16 13.28 6.17 25.89
C VAL A 16 12.55 5.71 24.63
N TYR A 17 13.06 4.64 24.03
CA TYR A 17 12.35 3.82 23.06
C TYR A 17 11.11 3.21 23.73
N TRP A 18 9.92 3.54 23.25
CA TRP A 18 8.71 2.78 23.57
C TRP A 18 8.59 1.63 22.57
N GLU A 19 9.18 0.48 22.90
CA GLU A 19 8.79 -0.78 22.28
C GLU A 19 7.37 -1.13 22.71
N ARG A 20 6.44 -1.21 21.76
CA ARG A 20 5.12 -1.78 21.98
C ARG A 20 5.25 -3.30 22.12
N THR A 21 5.53 -3.77 23.32
CA THR A 21 5.36 -5.19 23.67
C THR A 21 3.85 -5.48 23.80
N CYS A 22 3.29 -6.16 22.81
CA CYS A 22 1.96 -6.76 22.90
C CYS A 22 1.98 -7.84 24.00
N CYS A 23 1.37 -7.55 25.14
CA CYS A 23 1.07 -8.55 26.17
C CYS A 23 0.02 -9.54 25.63
N PHE A 24 0.46 -10.69 25.14
CA PHE A 24 -0.36 -11.90 25.06
C PHE A 24 -0.52 -12.48 26.47
N ALA A 25 -1.62 -12.17 27.15
CA ALA A 25 -1.98 -12.84 28.39
C ALA A 25 -2.64 -14.19 28.06
N PHE A 26 -1.85 -15.25 28.21
CA PHE A 26 -2.28 -16.65 28.23
C PHE A 26 -3.20 -16.87 29.45
N CYS A 27 -4.51 -17.05 29.24
CA CYS A 27 -5.41 -17.53 30.29
C CYS A 27 -5.55 -19.05 30.20
N ASN A 28 -4.69 -19.75 30.94
CA ASN A 28 -4.81 -21.19 31.22
C ASN A 28 -6.08 -21.45 32.04
N TRP A 29 -7.06 -22.14 31.45
CA TRP A 29 -8.22 -22.67 32.16
C TRP A 29 -7.87 -24.08 32.70
N LEU A 30 -7.23 -24.14 33.87
CA LEU A 30 -7.02 -25.40 34.59
C LEU A 30 -8.23 -25.69 35.49
N SER A 31 -8.98 -26.71 35.08
CA SER A 31 -9.97 -27.42 35.87
C SER A 31 -9.38 -27.90 37.20
N THR A 32 -10.04 -27.60 38.32
CA THR A 32 -9.79 -28.32 39.58
C THR A 32 -11.09 -28.90 40.12
N ARG A 33 -11.23 -30.23 39.91
CA ARG A 33 -12.17 -31.09 40.64
C ARG A 33 -11.85 -30.99 42.13
N ARG A 34 -12.85 -30.74 42.97
CA ARG A 34 -12.73 -30.85 44.44
C ARG A 34 -13.25 -32.20 44.90
N TYR A 35 -12.35 -33.02 45.42
CA TYR A 35 -12.66 -34.06 46.40
C TYR A 35 -12.19 -33.56 47.76
N SER A 36 -13.06 -33.56 48.77
CA SER A 36 -12.63 -33.60 50.18
C SER A 36 -13.81 -33.94 51.11
N ARG A 37 -13.61 -35.03 51.86
CA ARG A 37 -14.43 -35.59 52.94
C ARG A 37 -14.39 -34.74 54.24
N PRO A 38 -15.19 -35.05 55.27
CA PRO A 38 -15.69 -34.08 56.26
C PRO A 38 -14.82 -33.97 57.52
N GLY A 39 -14.88 -32.80 58.15
CA GLY A 39 -14.43 -32.59 59.54
C GLY A 39 -13.30 -31.57 59.68
N CYS A 40 -13.63 -30.27 59.72
CA CYS A 40 -12.98 -29.35 60.67
C CYS A 40 -13.75 -28.01 60.75
N SER A 41 -13.96 -27.59 61.99
CA SER A 41 -14.47 -26.33 62.53
C SER A 41 -14.54 -25.09 61.61
N ARG A 42 -15.72 -24.45 61.65
CA ARG A 42 -16.06 -23.15 61.05
C ARG A 42 -15.09 -22.04 61.46
N VAL A 43 -14.39 -21.46 60.49
CA VAL A 43 -13.84 -20.10 60.60
C VAL A 43 -14.75 -19.18 59.79
N PRO A 44 -15.28 -18.07 60.35
CA PRO A 44 -16.11 -17.16 59.56
C PRO A 44 -15.23 -16.51 58.48
N ARG A 45 -15.49 -16.86 57.21
CA ARG A 45 -14.97 -16.10 56.06
C ARG A 45 -15.61 -14.72 56.11
N VAL A 46 -14.82 -13.70 56.42
CA VAL A 46 -15.16 -12.33 56.05
C VAL A 46 -15.17 -12.28 54.52
N VAL A 47 -16.36 -12.43 53.93
CA VAL A 47 -16.56 -12.14 52.52
C VAL A 47 -16.51 -10.62 52.40
N GLN A 48 -15.31 -10.07 52.22
CA GLN A 48 -15.20 -8.72 51.70
C GLN A 48 -15.87 -8.73 50.33
N ARG A 49 -17.08 -8.16 50.26
CA ARG A 49 -17.76 -7.91 49.00
C ARG A 49 -16.83 -7.01 48.20
N ARG A 50 -16.26 -7.54 47.11
CA ARG A 50 -15.55 -6.72 46.13
C ARG A 50 -16.48 -5.56 45.76
N PRO A 51 -15.99 -4.30 45.73
CA PRO A 51 -16.80 -3.23 45.19
C PRO A 51 -17.26 -3.64 43.80
N ARG A 52 -18.57 -3.55 43.55
CA ARG A 52 -19.09 -3.72 42.20
C ARG A 52 -18.39 -2.67 41.35
N CYS A 53 -17.58 -3.09 40.39
CA CYS A 53 -17.15 -2.21 39.31
C CYS A 53 -18.43 -1.70 38.64
N THR A 54 -18.82 -0.47 38.97
CA THR A 54 -19.96 0.24 38.36
C THR A 54 -19.58 0.89 37.04
N GLU A 55 -18.31 0.79 36.65
CA GLU A 55 -17.84 1.27 35.37
C GLU A 55 -17.80 0.08 34.39
N PRO A 56 -18.50 0.17 33.24
CA PRO A 56 -18.29 -0.79 32.18
C PRO A 56 -16.79 -0.81 31.84
N PRO A 57 -16.19 -1.96 31.52
CA PRO A 57 -14.82 -1.99 31.04
C PRO A 57 -14.69 -0.96 29.91
N PRO A 58 -13.58 -0.21 29.83
CA PRO A 58 -13.40 0.75 28.76
C PRO A 58 -13.66 0.00 27.46
N LEU A 59 -14.61 0.51 26.67
CA LEU A 59 -14.94 -0.04 25.35
C LEU A 59 -13.60 -0.23 24.63
N CYS A 60 -13.16 -1.49 24.52
CA CYS A 60 -12.01 -1.84 23.71
C CYS A 60 -12.37 -1.31 22.33
N SER A 61 -11.63 -0.31 21.85
CA SER A 61 -11.97 0.39 20.63
C SER A 61 -12.00 -0.63 19.50
N ALA A 62 -13.21 -1.00 19.09
CA ALA A 62 -13.45 -1.85 17.94
C ALA A 62 -13.11 -1.04 16.68
N HIS A 63 -11.82 -0.87 16.42
CA HIS A 63 -11.26 -0.23 15.23
C HIS A 63 -10.39 -1.21 14.45
N HIS A 64 -10.78 -2.48 14.39
CA HIS A 64 -9.97 -3.54 13.78
C HIS A 64 -10.22 -3.75 12.27
N LEU A 65 -11.19 -3.04 11.67
CA LEU A 65 -11.48 -3.16 10.23
C LEU A 65 -11.00 -1.89 9.51
N GLU A 66 -9.85 -2.00 8.84
CA GLU A 66 -9.27 -0.91 8.04
C GLU A 66 -10.17 -0.57 6.84
N LYS A 67 -10.10 0.69 6.39
CA LYS A 67 -10.69 1.08 5.10
C LYS A 67 -9.90 0.41 3.97
N ASN A 68 -10.57 0.06 2.87
CA ASN A 68 -9.93 -0.56 1.71
C ASN A 68 -8.74 0.25 1.16
N THR A 69 -8.79 1.59 1.18
CA THR A 69 -7.63 2.43 0.83
C THR A 69 -6.44 2.18 1.76
N GLN A 70 -6.65 2.11 3.08
CA GLN A 70 -5.56 1.84 4.02
C GLN A 70 -5.00 0.43 3.84
N LEU A 71 -5.88 -0.53 3.58
CA LEU A 71 -5.49 -1.91 3.30
C LEU A 71 -4.63 -2.01 2.01
N ALA A 72 -4.94 -1.24 0.96
CA ALA A 72 -4.12 -1.16 -0.24
C ALA A 72 -2.69 -0.72 0.09
N HIS A 73 -2.53 0.36 0.86
CA HIS A 73 -1.20 0.81 1.30
C HIS A 73 -0.47 -0.24 2.15
N THR A 74 -1.19 -1.03 2.97
CA THR A 74 -0.60 -2.14 3.73
C THR A 74 -0.02 -3.20 2.80
N TYR A 75 -0.73 -3.57 1.72
CA TYR A 75 -0.19 -4.48 0.71
C TYR A 75 1.02 -3.87 -0.02
N TRP A 76 0.97 -2.60 -0.42
CA TRP A 76 2.07 -1.95 -1.12
C TRP A 76 3.34 -1.93 -0.27
N ARG A 77 3.23 -1.53 1.01
CA ARG A 77 4.36 -1.50 1.95
C ARG A 77 4.95 -2.88 2.25
N SER A 78 4.18 -3.95 2.09
CA SER A 78 4.69 -5.31 2.31
C SER A 78 5.58 -5.83 1.18
N VAL A 79 5.54 -5.19 0.01
CA VAL A 79 6.31 -5.63 -1.17
C VAL A 79 7.29 -4.58 -1.69
N LEU A 80 7.08 -3.29 -1.42
CA LEU A 80 7.94 -2.23 -1.93
C LEU A 80 9.22 -2.06 -1.11
N GLU A 81 10.33 -1.88 -1.83
CA GLU A 81 11.64 -1.55 -1.31
C GLU A 81 12.17 -0.25 -1.94
N PRO A 82 13.10 0.46 -1.26
CA PRO A 82 13.77 1.60 -1.85
C PRO A 82 14.45 1.24 -3.17
N GLY A 83 14.17 2.02 -4.23
CA GLY A 83 14.72 1.81 -5.57
C GLY A 83 13.77 1.13 -6.55
N ASP A 84 12.64 0.60 -6.07
CA ASP A 84 11.64 -0.01 -6.92
C ASP A 84 11.04 0.96 -7.95
N MET A 85 10.54 0.39 -9.04
CA MET A 85 9.70 1.11 -10.00
C MET A 85 8.22 0.85 -9.72
N VAL A 86 7.40 1.90 -9.71
CA VAL A 86 5.95 1.82 -9.46
C VAL A 86 5.16 2.63 -10.46
N LEU A 87 3.92 2.19 -10.69
CA LEU A 87 2.94 2.84 -11.53
C LEU A 87 1.73 3.26 -10.70
N ASP A 88 1.34 4.52 -10.81
CA ASP A 88 0.03 5.02 -10.45
C ASP A 88 -0.74 5.31 -11.74
N ALA A 89 -1.64 4.40 -12.12
CA ALA A 89 -2.33 4.47 -13.41
C ALA A 89 -3.47 5.51 -13.45
N THR A 90 -3.78 6.14 -12.32
CA THR A 90 -4.89 7.09 -12.13
C THR A 90 -4.55 8.10 -11.03
N CYS A 91 -3.57 8.97 -11.28
CA CYS A 91 -2.92 9.73 -10.21
C CYS A 91 -3.84 10.76 -9.53
N GLY A 92 -4.82 11.31 -10.25
CA GLY A 92 -5.86 12.16 -9.68
C GLY A 92 -5.30 13.35 -8.88
N ASN A 93 -5.62 13.41 -7.58
CA ASN A 93 -5.12 14.46 -6.68
C ASN A 93 -3.72 14.16 -6.10
N GLY A 94 -3.11 13.02 -6.44
CA GLY A 94 -1.73 12.66 -6.12
C GLY A 94 -1.48 12.10 -4.72
N HIS A 95 -2.51 11.74 -3.96
CA HIS A 95 -2.33 11.21 -2.60
C HIS A 95 -1.56 9.88 -2.60
N ASP A 96 -1.96 8.97 -3.49
CA ASP A 96 -1.35 7.65 -3.59
C ASP A 96 -0.01 7.74 -4.31
N THR A 97 0.12 8.62 -5.31
CA THR A 97 1.40 8.96 -5.94
C THR A 97 2.44 9.44 -4.92
N LEU A 98 2.05 10.32 -3.99
CA LEU A 98 2.94 10.80 -2.92
C LEU A 98 3.36 9.66 -2.00
N ALA A 99 2.42 8.81 -1.59
CA ALA A 99 2.72 7.67 -0.72
C ALA A 99 3.65 6.65 -1.40
N LEU A 100 3.40 6.36 -2.68
CA LEU A 100 4.26 5.48 -3.48
C LEU A 100 5.67 6.07 -3.61
N ALA A 101 5.81 7.37 -3.85
CA ALA A 101 7.11 8.05 -3.89
C ALA A 101 7.89 7.88 -2.56
N GLU A 102 7.21 8.00 -1.42
CA GLU A 102 7.83 7.76 -0.11
C GLU A 102 8.26 6.29 0.06
N TYR A 103 7.42 5.34 -0.35
CA TYR A 103 7.69 3.91 -0.17
C TYR A 103 8.87 3.42 -1.00
N ILE A 104 9.07 3.96 -2.20
CA ILE A 104 10.20 3.62 -3.08
C ILE A 104 11.49 4.38 -2.75
N GLY A 105 11.51 5.19 -1.68
CA GLY A 105 12.73 5.82 -1.18
C GLY A 105 13.02 7.22 -1.70
N ALA A 106 12.01 7.99 -2.11
CA ALA A 106 12.20 9.43 -2.34
C ALA A 106 12.77 10.10 -1.07
N PRO A 107 13.72 11.06 -1.20
CA PRO A 107 14.18 11.69 -2.43
C PRO A 107 15.44 11.03 -3.04
N VAL A 108 15.86 9.88 -2.50
CA VAL A 108 17.18 9.28 -2.80
C VAL A 108 17.10 8.36 -4.00
N THR A 109 16.05 7.55 -4.12
CA THR A 109 15.96 6.52 -5.17
C THR A 109 14.51 6.21 -5.50
N GLY A 110 14.30 5.29 -6.45
CA GLY A 110 13.00 4.84 -6.91
C GLY A 110 12.54 5.56 -8.17
N THR A 111 11.75 4.85 -8.98
CA THR A 111 11.16 5.39 -10.20
C THR A 111 9.65 5.32 -10.12
N LEU A 112 8.98 6.46 -10.25
CA LEU A 112 7.53 6.54 -10.24
C LEU A 112 7.02 6.97 -11.61
N ILE A 113 5.98 6.31 -12.11
CA ILE A 113 5.22 6.74 -13.27
C ILE A 113 3.79 6.98 -12.81
N ALA A 114 3.24 8.17 -13.09
CA ALA A 114 1.86 8.49 -12.78
C ALA A 114 1.12 8.98 -14.03
N LEU A 115 -0.05 8.41 -14.29
CA LEU A 115 -0.87 8.69 -15.46
C LEU A 115 -2.23 9.24 -15.03
N ASP A 116 -2.75 10.20 -15.80
CA ASP A 116 -4.15 10.61 -15.77
C ASP A 116 -4.52 11.21 -17.13
N ILE A 117 -5.78 11.14 -17.54
CA ILE A 117 -6.21 11.76 -18.82
C ILE A 117 -6.42 13.27 -18.70
N GLN A 118 -6.54 13.79 -17.48
CA GLN A 118 -6.76 15.21 -17.20
C GLN A 118 -5.43 15.91 -16.89
N ASP A 119 -5.15 16.99 -17.60
CA ASP A 119 -4.05 17.92 -17.33
C ASP A 119 -4.04 18.40 -15.87
N LYS A 120 -5.23 18.67 -15.33
CA LYS A 120 -5.45 19.13 -13.97
C LYS A 120 -5.01 18.13 -12.91
N ALA A 121 -5.25 16.85 -13.13
CA ALA A 121 -4.85 15.79 -12.21
C ALA A 121 -3.32 15.68 -12.18
N VAL A 122 -2.68 15.71 -13.35
CA VAL A 122 -1.22 15.75 -13.49
C VAL A 122 -0.62 16.95 -12.75
N MET A 123 -1.19 18.15 -12.93
CA MET A 123 -0.73 19.37 -12.25
C MET A 123 -0.92 19.32 -10.73
N ARG A 124 -2.06 18.81 -10.25
CA ARG A 124 -2.30 18.65 -8.81
C ARG A 124 -1.31 17.68 -8.17
N THR A 125 -1.07 16.56 -8.85
CA THR A 125 -0.10 15.55 -8.42
C THR A 125 1.32 16.12 -8.40
N ARG A 126 1.72 16.84 -9.45
CA ARG A 126 3.00 17.58 -9.49
C ARG A 126 3.14 18.50 -8.29
N ASN A 127 2.18 19.38 -8.06
CA ASN A 127 2.26 20.38 -6.99
C ASN A 127 2.34 19.69 -5.61
N ARG A 128 1.57 18.62 -5.40
CA ARG A 128 1.63 17.84 -4.15
C ARG A 128 3.01 17.23 -3.91
N LEU A 129 3.67 16.72 -4.94
CA LEU A 129 5.05 16.22 -4.82
C LEU A 129 6.01 17.37 -4.52
N VAL A 130 5.90 18.50 -5.21
CA VAL A 130 6.74 19.68 -4.95
C VAL A 130 6.61 20.14 -3.50
N ASP A 131 5.38 20.26 -2.99
CA ASP A 131 5.10 20.66 -1.60
C ASP A 131 5.71 19.65 -0.59
N MET A 132 5.65 18.35 -0.90
CA MET A 132 6.29 17.32 -0.08
C MET A 132 7.81 17.52 -0.02
N PHE A 133 8.47 17.75 -1.17
CA PHE A 133 9.92 17.97 -1.20
C PHE A 133 10.32 19.24 -0.48
N GLN A 134 9.61 20.35 -0.68
CA GLN A 134 9.88 21.61 0.01
C GLN A 134 9.67 21.51 1.52
N SER A 135 8.66 20.77 1.96
CA SER A 135 8.35 20.63 3.39
C SER A 135 9.26 19.63 4.11
N ARG A 136 9.60 18.51 3.48
CA ARG A 136 10.31 17.37 4.12
C ARG A 136 11.77 17.25 3.75
N PHE A 137 12.18 17.69 2.55
CA PHE A 137 13.51 17.46 1.98
C PHE A 137 14.21 18.78 1.61
N ARG A 138 14.27 19.73 2.55
CA ARG A 138 14.79 21.10 2.33
C ARG A 138 16.23 21.17 1.81
N SER A 139 17.04 20.16 2.09
CA SER A 139 18.44 20.08 1.66
C SER A 139 18.61 19.34 0.32
N THR A 140 17.53 18.87 -0.30
CA THR A 140 17.57 18.17 -1.58
C THR A 140 17.02 19.07 -2.67
N GLU A 141 17.82 19.30 -3.70
CA GLU A 141 17.34 19.99 -4.89
C GLU A 141 16.43 19.06 -5.70
N LEU A 142 15.23 19.57 -6.01
CA LEU A 142 14.26 18.90 -6.88
C LEU A 142 14.22 19.64 -8.21
N HIS A 143 14.69 18.98 -9.26
CA HIS A 143 14.57 19.49 -10.62
C HIS A 143 13.21 19.13 -11.18
N ILE A 144 12.62 20.06 -11.93
CA ILE A 144 11.28 19.90 -12.49
C ILE A 144 11.31 20.41 -13.93
N HIS A 145 10.86 19.57 -14.85
CA HIS A 145 10.64 19.93 -16.25
C HIS A 145 9.18 19.67 -16.61
N SER A 146 8.50 20.67 -17.16
CA SER A 146 7.11 20.56 -17.60
C SER A 146 7.02 21.01 -19.05
N GLU A 147 6.39 20.20 -19.90
CA GLU A 147 6.22 20.49 -21.32
C GLU A 147 4.89 19.96 -21.84
N TYR A 148 4.42 20.55 -22.95
CA TYR A 148 3.31 20.02 -23.71
C TYR A 148 3.82 19.45 -25.03
N THR A 149 3.50 18.20 -25.30
CA THR A 149 3.82 17.54 -26.57
C THR A 149 2.52 17.09 -27.20
N GLN A 150 2.23 17.55 -28.42
CA GLN A 150 0.98 17.24 -29.13
C GLN A 150 -0.28 17.51 -28.27
N GLY A 151 -0.26 18.59 -27.48
CA GLY A 151 -1.37 19.00 -26.61
C GLY A 151 -1.53 18.17 -25.33
N ARG A 152 -0.61 17.24 -25.03
CA ARG A 152 -0.61 16.47 -23.77
C ARG A 152 0.49 16.97 -22.84
N LEU A 153 0.12 17.23 -21.58
CA LEU A 153 1.06 17.63 -20.53
C LEU A 153 1.97 16.46 -20.13
N ARG A 154 3.25 16.73 -19.99
CA ARG A 154 4.22 15.90 -19.28
C ARG A 154 4.91 16.74 -18.21
N CYS A 155 5.12 16.16 -17.04
CA CYS A 155 5.99 16.73 -16.02
C CYS A 155 6.96 15.65 -15.52
N ARG A 156 8.26 15.92 -15.61
CA ARG A 156 9.29 15.11 -14.97
C ARG A 156 9.78 15.83 -13.73
N LEU A 157 9.91 15.10 -12.63
CA LEU A 157 10.56 15.55 -11.41
C LEU A 157 11.70 14.58 -11.09
N TRP A 158 12.88 15.07 -10.72
CA TRP A 158 14.00 14.20 -10.37
C TRP A 158 14.96 14.88 -9.39
N THR A 159 15.75 14.05 -8.72
CA THR A 159 16.86 14.50 -7.86
C THR A 159 18.19 13.97 -8.39
N GLU A 160 19.28 14.64 -8.08
CA GLU A 160 20.63 14.16 -8.42
C GLU A 160 20.96 12.82 -7.73
N ASN A 161 20.32 12.56 -6.58
CA ASN A 161 20.54 11.36 -5.79
C ASN A 161 19.94 10.09 -6.41
N GLY A 162 18.98 10.22 -7.34
CA GLY A 162 18.46 9.11 -8.14
C GLY A 162 16.95 8.89 -8.13
N PHE A 163 16.16 9.69 -7.41
CA PHE A 163 14.69 9.61 -7.51
C PHE A 163 14.19 10.22 -8.82
N ILE A 164 13.26 9.53 -9.49
CA ILE A 164 12.66 9.99 -10.75
C ILE A 164 11.14 9.79 -10.70
N CYS A 165 10.40 10.81 -11.14
CA CYS A 165 8.95 10.75 -11.31
C CYS A 165 8.53 11.28 -12.69
N GLU A 166 7.85 10.46 -13.48
CA GLU A 166 7.21 10.82 -14.75
C GLU A 166 5.70 10.96 -14.55
N LEU A 167 5.20 12.19 -14.60
CA LEU A 167 3.76 12.48 -14.60
C LEU A 167 3.31 12.78 -16.03
N ARG A 168 2.30 12.08 -16.53
CA ARG A 168 1.85 12.23 -17.92
C ARG A 168 0.35 12.31 -18.04
N GLN A 169 -0.10 13.28 -18.83
CA GLN A 169 -1.46 13.33 -19.32
C GLN A 169 -1.64 12.25 -20.39
N PHE A 170 -2.05 11.06 -19.96
CA PHE A 170 -2.02 9.88 -20.81
C PHE A 170 -3.10 8.86 -20.42
N PRO A 171 -3.83 8.29 -21.39
CA PRO A 171 -4.79 7.22 -21.14
C PRO A 171 -4.07 5.90 -20.82
N HIS A 172 -4.40 5.29 -19.69
CA HIS A 172 -3.73 4.09 -19.17
C HIS A 172 -3.84 2.88 -20.11
N GLU A 173 -4.86 2.81 -20.96
CA GLU A 173 -5.09 1.72 -21.91
C GLU A 173 -4.22 1.79 -23.17
N GLN A 174 -3.50 2.89 -23.37
CA GLN A 174 -2.55 3.08 -24.46
C GLN A 174 -1.10 2.85 -24.00
N PHE A 175 -0.87 2.63 -22.70
CA PHE A 175 0.47 2.45 -22.16
C PHE A 175 1.09 1.15 -22.68
N GLN A 176 2.33 1.23 -23.16
CA GLN A 176 3.06 0.09 -23.74
C GLN A 176 4.51 0.09 -23.26
N ARG A 177 5.16 -1.08 -23.34
CA ARG A 177 6.55 -1.26 -22.95
C ARG A 177 7.51 -0.30 -23.66
N ASP A 178 7.39 -0.15 -24.97
CA ASP A 178 8.32 0.70 -25.75
C ASP A 178 8.24 2.18 -25.34
N MET A 179 7.07 2.62 -24.84
CA MET A 179 6.91 3.96 -24.31
C MET A 179 7.72 4.13 -23.02
N LEU A 180 7.71 3.13 -22.13
CA LEU A 180 8.53 3.13 -20.92
C LEU A 180 10.02 3.25 -21.26
N ASP A 181 10.48 2.49 -22.24
CA ASP A 181 11.87 2.52 -22.70
C ASP A 181 12.25 3.89 -23.27
N SER A 182 11.33 4.55 -24.01
CA SER A 182 11.52 5.92 -24.50
C SER A 182 11.52 6.95 -23.36
N TRP A 183 10.60 6.83 -22.40
CA TRP A 183 10.43 7.79 -21.32
C TRP A 183 11.54 7.74 -20.29
N LEU A 184 12.24 6.60 -20.17
CA LEU A 184 13.35 6.40 -19.24
C LEU A 184 14.68 6.14 -19.98
N ALA A 185 14.79 6.58 -21.24
CA ALA A 185 15.97 6.33 -22.07
C ALA A 185 17.27 6.91 -21.46
N ASP A 186 17.15 8.00 -20.71
CA ASP A 186 18.26 8.67 -20.02
C ASP A 186 18.59 8.08 -18.63
N VAL A 187 17.78 7.12 -18.14
CA VAL A 187 17.96 6.47 -16.84
C VAL A 187 18.83 5.23 -17.01
N LYS A 188 20.09 5.32 -16.55
CA LYS A 188 21.12 4.28 -16.75
C LYS A 188 20.80 2.94 -16.07
N ALA A 189 20.32 2.98 -14.83
CA ALA A 189 19.96 1.79 -14.05
C ALA A 189 18.43 1.74 -13.90
N ARG A 190 17.73 1.33 -14.95
CA ARG A 190 16.26 1.26 -14.94
C ARG A 190 15.77 -0.12 -14.50
N PRO A 191 14.85 -0.21 -13.53
CA PRO A 191 14.13 -1.44 -13.26
C PRO A 191 13.35 -1.89 -14.51
N THR A 192 13.31 -3.19 -14.77
CA THR A 192 12.64 -3.76 -15.95
C THR A 192 11.13 -3.96 -15.78
N TRP A 193 10.64 -3.84 -14.55
CA TRP A 193 9.29 -4.20 -14.15
C TRP A 193 8.76 -3.21 -13.13
N PHE A 194 7.44 -3.07 -13.06
CA PHE A 194 6.80 -2.43 -11.93
C PHE A 194 6.68 -3.41 -10.76
N LYS A 195 7.16 -3.02 -9.58
CA LYS A 195 6.90 -3.77 -8.35
C LYS A 195 5.44 -3.59 -7.90
N VAL A 196 4.89 -2.39 -8.04
CA VAL A 196 3.47 -2.11 -7.78
C VAL A 196 2.87 -1.31 -8.94
N ALA A 197 1.68 -1.72 -9.39
CA ALA A 197 0.77 -0.90 -10.17
C ALA A 197 -0.52 -0.65 -9.40
N ALA A 198 -0.80 0.62 -9.10
CA ALA A 198 -1.97 1.06 -8.36
C ALA A 198 -3.00 1.74 -9.28
N TYR A 199 -4.27 1.39 -9.07
CA TYR A 199 -5.43 1.95 -9.75
C TYR A 199 -6.46 2.39 -8.71
N ASN A 200 -7.01 3.58 -8.87
CA ASN A 200 -8.16 4.11 -8.13
C ASN A 200 -9.21 4.57 -9.13
N LEU A 201 -10.15 3.68 -9.40
CA LEU A 201 -11.13 3.82 -10.48
C LEU A 201 -12.25 4.77 -10.09
N GLY A 202 -12.72 5.55 -11.06
CA GLY A 202 -13.80 6.51 -10.91
C GLY A 202 -13.44 7.84 -11.54
N TYR A 203 -13.90 8.93 -10.92
CA TYR A 203 -13.68 10.30 -11.38
C TYR A 203 -12.77 11.08 -10.42
N LEU A 204 -12.16 12.15 -10.91
CA LEU A 204 -11.34 13.06 -10.10
C LEU A 204 -12.22 13.74 -9.03
N PRO A 205 -11.87 13.67 -7.74
CA PRO A 205 -12.65 14.31 -6.70
C PRO A 205 -12.35 15.81 -6.60
N GLY A 206 -13.39 16.63 -6.46
CA GLY A 206 -13.32 18.08 -6.28
C GLY A 206 -14.60 18.78 -6.78
N LEU A 207 -14.84 20.01 -6.30
CA LEU A 207 -15.97 20.84 -6.75
C LEU A 207 -15.83 21.30 -8.20
N ASP A 208 -14.58 21.41 -8.65
CA ASP A 208 -14.14 21.89 -9.95
C ASP A 208 -13.75 20.74 -10.90
N SER A 209 -14.31 19.55 -10.66
CA SER A 209 -13.99 18.32 -11.39
C SER A 209 -15.20 17.86 -12.19
N ASP A 210 -15.00 17.53 -13.47
CA ASP A 210 -16.05 16.99 -14.31
C ASP A 210 -16.21 15.49 -14.05
N ARG A 211 -17.35 15.09 -13.45
CA ARG A 211 -17.65 13.68 -13.13
C ARG A 211 -17.97 12.83 -14.36
N SER A 212 -18.18 13.46 -15.53
CA SER A 212 -18.32 12.74 -16.80
C SER A 212 -17.00 12.08 -17.20
N ILE A 213 -15.87 12.70 -16.85
CA ILE A 213 -14.53 12.17 -17.06
C ILE A 213 -14.22 11.16 -15.96
N ARG A 214 -14.30 9.89 -16.33
CA ARG A 214 -14.13 8.74 -15.44
C ARG A 214 -13.42 7.60 -16.14
N THR A 215 -12.84 6.70 -15.36
CA THR A 215 -12.38 5.40 -15.85
C THR A 215 -13.56 4.60 -16.40
N ARG A 216 -13.27 3.68 -17.32
CA ARG A 216 -14.26 2.83 -17.95
C ARG A 216 -13.76 1.39 -18.00
N ALA A 217 -14.70 0.45 -17.88
CA ALA A 217 -14.41 -0.98 -17.89
C ALA A 217 -13.54 -1.42 -19.08
N ASP A 218 -13.87 -0.97 -20.29
CA ASP A 218 -13.15 -1.33 -21.52
C ASP A 218 -11.68 -0.89 -21.49
N THR A 219 -11.42 0.35 -21.06
CA THR A 219 -10.05 0.90 -20.98
C THR A 219 -9.27 0.30 -19.82
N THR A 220 -9.91 0.14 -18.68
CA THR A 220 -9.27 -0.43 -17.48
C THR A 220 -8.85 -1.88 -17.70
N ILE A 221 -9.73 -2.74 -18.25
CA ILE A 221 -9.36 -4.13 -18.52
C ILE A 221 -8.27 -4.23 -19.59
N LYS A 222 -8.32 -3.38 -20.62
CA LYS A 222 -7.24 -3.32 -21.61
C LYS A 222 -5.89 -2.98 -20.98
N SER A 223 -5.85 -2.01 -20.07
CA SER A 223 -4.63 -1.62 -19.36
C SER A 223 -4.12 -2.71 -18.42
N LEU A 224 -5.00 -3.34 -17.64
CA LEU A 224 -4.64 -4.42 -16.74
C LEU A 224 -3.99 -5.60 -17.48
N LYS A 225 -4.57 -6.00 -18.63
CA LYS A 225 -3.99 -7.04 -19.49
C LYS A 225 -2.61 -6.70 -20.05
N LEU A 226 -2.38 -5.43 -20.40
CA LEU A 226 -1.06 -4.97 -20.85
C LEU A 226 -0.04 -5.01 -19.70
N LEU A 227 -0.47 -4.69 -18.47
CA LEU A 227 0.42 -4.68 -17.32
C LEU A 227 0.80 -6.06 -16.80
N GLU A 228 0.01 -7.11 -17.02
CA GLU A 228 0.36 -8.48 -16.59
C GLU A 228 1.79 -8.87 -16.99
N GLY A 229 2.22 -8.48 -18.21
CA GLY A 229 3.58 -8.69 -18.72
C GLY A 229 4.60 -7.63 -18.32
N LEU A 230 4.27 -6.67 -17.46
CA LEU A 230 5.13 -5.58 -16.99
C LEU A 230 5.28 -5.54 -15.47
N ILE A 231 4.53 -6.37 -14.74
CA ILE A 231 4.66 -6.55 -13.30
C ILE A 231 5.81 -7.50 -12.97
N ALA A 232 6.58 -7.17 -11.94
CA ALA A 232 7.75 -7.94 -11.52
C ALA A 232 7.39 -9.42 -11.28
N PRO A 233 8.13 -10.37 -11.87
CA PRO A 233 7.98 -11.78 -11.53
C PRO A 233 8.42 -11.99 -10.09
N ARG A 234 7.61 -12.70 -9.30
CA ARG A 234 7.84 -12.97 -7.88
C ARG A 234 7.81 -11.68 -7.05
N GLU A 235 6.64 -11.41 -6.47
CA GLU A 235 6.31 -10.29 -5.59
C GLU A 235 5.91 -8.96 -6.27
N GLY A 236 5.68 -8.96 -7.58
CA GLY A 236 5.00 -7.83 -8.23
C GLY A 236 3.51 -7.81 -7.90
N LEU A 237 2.92 -6.62 -7.77
CA LEU A 237 1.56 -6.45 -7.25
C LEU A 237 0.75 -5.49 -8.13
N ILE A 238 -0.48 -5.89 -8.46
CA ILE A 238 -1.52 -5.01 -9.01
C ILE A 238 -2.56 -4.76 -7.93
N SER A 239 -2.93 -3.50 -7.72
CA SER A 239 -3.91 -3.08 -6.73
C SER A 239 -4.95 -2.18 -7.37
N VAL A 240 -6.22 -2.55 -7.29
CA VAL A 240 -7.33 -1.84 -7.94
C VAL A 240 -8.43 -1.51 -6.95
N SER A 241 -8.55 -0.25 -6.58
CA SER A 241 -9.66 0.29 -5.80
C SER A 241 -10.81 0.67 -6.73
N CYS A 242 -11.95 -0.03 -6.63
CA CYS A 242 -13.11 0.19 -7.48
C CYS A 242 -14.19 0.97 -6.72
N TYR A 243 -14.52 2.18 -7.17
CA TYR A 243 -15.57 3.01 -6.59
C TYR A 243 -16.90 2.76 -7.31
N THR A 244 -17.77 1.92 -6.74
CA THR A 244 -18.98 1.44 -7.43
C THR A 244 -20.19 2.38 -7.33
N GLY A 245 -20.08 3.47 -6.59
CA GLY A 245 -21.19 4.37 -6.26
C GLY A 245 -21.61 5.39 -7.33
N HIS A 246 -21.09 5.28 -8.56
CA HIS A 246 -21.38 6.20 -9.66
C HIS A 246 -21.75 5.46 -10.95
N ASP A 247 -22.24 6.21 -11.94
CA ASP A 247 -22.61 5.67 -13.24
C ASP A 247 -21.41 4.96 -13.91
N GLY A 248 -21.62 3.71 -14.34
CA GLY A 248 -20.60 2.82 -14.87
C GLY A 248 -19.68 2.14 -13.84
N GLY A 249 -19.55 2.66 -12.62
CA GLY A 249 -18.58 2.16 -11.63
C GLY A 249 -18.85 0.73 -11.15
N ALA A 250 -20.12 0.33 -11.05
CA ALA A 250 -20.48 -1.05 -10.70
C ALA A 250 -20.10 -2.06 -11.81
N ALA A 251 -20.31 -1.69 -13.07
CA ALA A 251 -19.94 -2.54 -14.22
C ALA A 251 -18.41 -2.64 -14.36
N GLU A 252 -17.70 -1.54 -14.16
CA GLU A 252 -16.24 -1.52 -14.13
C GLU A 252 -15.67 -2.38 -12.99
N GLY A 253 -16.20 -2.26 -11.77
CA GLY A 253 -15.78 -3.11 -10.65
C GLY A 253 -16.07 -4.60 -10.88
N ALA A 254 -17.17 -4.94 -11.54
CA ALA A 254 -17.48 -6.32 -11.93
C ALA A 254 -16.46 -6.84 -12.97
N ALA A 255 -16.15 -6.05 -14.00
CA ALA A 255 -15.16 -6.42 -15.01
C ALA A 255 -13.76 -6.66 -14.41
N VAL A 256 -13.35 -5.84 -13.43
CA VAL A 256 -12.08 -6.03 -12.71
C VAL A 256 -12.09 -7.33 -11.91
N MET A 257 -13.21 -7.65 -11.27
CA MET A 257 -13.36 -8.91 -10.54
C MET A 257 -13.30 -10.12 -11.48
N ASP A 258 -13.91 -10.03 -12.67
CA ASP A 258 -13.88 -11.09 -13.68
C ASP A 258 -12.47 -11.27 -14.25
N TRP A 259 -11.75 -10.17 -14.52
CA TRP A 259 -10.34 -10.21 -14.90
C TRP A 259 -9.49 -10.92 -13.83
N ALA A 260 -9.63 -10.54 -12.56
CA ALA A 260 -8.85 -11.13 -11.48
C ALA A 260 -9.14 -12.63 -11.27
N GLN A 261 -10.38 -13.07 -11.49
CA GLN A 261 -10.76 -14.48 -11.46
C GLN A 261 -10.19 -15.30 -12.62
N ALA A 262 -9.91 -14.66 -13.75
CA ALA A 262 -9.38 -15.31 -14.94
C ALA A 262 -7.84 -15.42 -14.96
N LEU A 263 -7.14 -14.81 -14.00
CA LEU A 263 -5.68 -14.91 -13.90
C LEU A 263 -5.24 -16.37 -13.67
N ASP A 264 -4.11 -16.75 -14.27
CA ASP A 264 -3.52 -18.08 -14.07
C ASP A 264 -3.07 -18.24 -12.62
N ALA A 265 -3.78 -19.10 -11.87
CA ALA A 265 -3.52 -19.38 -10.46
C ALA A 265 -2.13 -19.98 -10.18
N SER A 266 -1.42 -20.49 -11.19
CA SER A 266 -0.03 -20.95 -11.05
C SER A 266 0.98 -19.79 -11.02
N GLN A 267 0.57 -18.61 -11.51
CA GLN A 267 1.39 -17.40 -11.58
C GLN A 267 0.87 -16.29 -10.68
N TRP A 268 -0.42 -16.28 -10.34
CA TRP A 268 -1.05 -15.17 -9.63
C TRP A 268 -1.86 -15.63 -8.42
N THR A 269 -1.79 -14.86 -7.34
CA THR A 269 -2.72 -14.94 -6.22
C THR A 269 -3.58 -13.67 -6.23
N ALA A 270 -4.88 -13.81 -6.42
CA ALA A 270 -5.82 -12.68 -6.43
C ALA A 270 -6.80 -12.74 -5.25
N VAL A 271 -7.03 -11.60 -4.61
CA VAL A 271 -7.96 -11.44 -3.47
C VAL A 271 -8.80 -10.18 -3.68
N ALA A 272 -10.09 -10.26 -3.31
CA ALA A 272 -10.98 -9.11 -3.31
C ALA A 272 -11.52 -8.82 -1.90
N HIS A 273 -11.43 -7.56 -1.47
CA HIS A 273 -11.96 -7.05 -0.22
C HIS A 273 -13.19 -6.18 -0.47
N ARG A 274 -14.34 -6.62 0.06
CA ARG A 274 -15.63 -5.97 -0.15
C ARG A 274 -16.38 -5.81 1.17
N TRP A 275 -16.96 -4.64 1.37
CA TRP A 275 -17.90 -4.42 2.45
C TRP A 275 -19.24 -5.07 2.11
N LEU A 276 -19.66 -6.06 2.91
CA LEU A 276 -20.89 -6.81 2.64
C LEU A 276 -22.16 -5.97 2.86
N ASN A 277 -22.15 -5.09 3.86
CA ASN A 277 -23.28 -4.25 4.23
C ASN A 277 -23.15 -2.78 3.77
N ARG A 278 -22.09 -2.42 3.02
CA ARG A 278 -21.89 -1.07 2.48
C ARG A 278 -21.75 -1.13 0.96
N ARG A 279 -22.88 -1.23 0.27
CA ARG A 279 -22.94 -1.53 -1.17
C ARG A 279 -22.28 -0.49 -2.09
N GLN A 280 -22.18 0.76 -1.63
CA GLN A 280 -21.54 1.86 -2.35
C GLN A 280 -20.09 2.12 -1.90
N ALA A 281 -19.61 1.42 -0.87
CA ALA A 281 -18.23 1.58 -0.44
C ALA A 281 -17.28 0.96 -1.48
N PRO A 282 -16.10 1.57 -1.70
CA PRO A 282 -15.16 1.04 -2.67
C PRO A 282 -14.74 -0.39 -2.32
N SER A 283 -14.61 -1.25 -3.33
CA SER A 283 -13.97 -2.56 -3.19
C SER A 283 -12.50 -2.47 -3.56
N LEU A 284 -11.67 -3.35 -3.00
CA LEU A 284 -10.26 -3.46 -3.37
C LEU A 284 -10.02 -4.84 -3.97
N VAL A 285 -9.41 -4.90 -5.14
CA VAL A 285 -8.89 -6.13 -5.74
C VAL A 285 -7.36 -6.05 -5.74
N VAL A 286 -6.71 -7.11 -5.30
CA VAL A 286 -5.25 -7.21 -5.24
C VAL A 286 -4.83 -8.49 -5.94
N ALA A 287 -3.90 -8.40 -6.88
CA ALA A 287 -3.31 -9.54 -7.58
C ALA A 287 -1.79 -9.51 -7.41
N LEU A 288 -1.25 -10.54 -6.76
CA LEU A 288 0.17 -10.72 -6.48
C LEU A 288 0.76 -11.75 -7.46
N HIS A 289 1.76 -11.34 -8.23
CA HIS A 289 2.49 -12.17 -9.17
C HIS A 289 3.48 -13.05 -8.41
N GLN A 290 3.15 -14.33 -8.28
CA GLN A 290 3.97 -15.35 -7.66
C GLN A 290 4.30 -16.40 -8.71
N VAL A 291 5.53 -16.42 -9.22
CA VAL A 291 5.96 -17.56 -10.02
C VAL A 291 6.12 -18.74 -9.06
N ALA A 292 5.21 -19.71 -9.13
CA ALA A 292 5.29 -20.91 -8.31
C ALA A 292 6.72 -21.50 -8.38
N SER A 293 7.32 -21.76 -7.22
CA SER A 293 8.40 -22.73 -7.18
C SER A 293 7.81 -24.06 -7.66
N ARG A 294 8.52 -24.76 -8.57
CA ARG A 294 8.13 -26.11 -9.00
C ARG A 294 7.72 -26.91 -7.75
N PRO A 295 6.60 -27.66 -7.76
CA PRO A 295 6.32 -28.56 -6.66
C PRO A 295 7.54 -29.48 -6.50
N SER A 296 8.13 -29.48 -5.29
CA SER A 296 9.08 -30.51 -4.92
C SER A 296 8.39 -31.85 -5.17
N THR A 297 9.06 -32.71 -5.94
CA THR A 297 8.60 -34.06 -6.28
C THR A 297 8.05 -34.76 -5.04
N PRO A 298 6.86 -35.37 -5.10
CA PRO A 298 6.33 -36.11 -3.96
C PRO A 298 7.28 -37.26 -3.66
N TYR A 299 7.60 -37.40 -2.37
CA TYR A 299 8.41 -38.47 -1.77
C TYR A 299 8.33 -39.78 -2.57
N GLU A 300 9.47 -40.21 -3.14
CA GLU A 300 9.69 -41.62 -3.46
C GLU A 300 9.50 -42.42 -2.18
N THR A 301 8.40 -43.16 -2.13
CA THR A 301 8.22 -44.22 -1.13
C THR A 301 9.12 -45.36 -1.56
N THR A 302 10.33 -45.42 -1.01
CA THR A 302 11.13 -46.63 -1.03
C THR A 302 10.41 -47.65 -0.15
N SER A 303 9.63 -48.51 -0.79
CA SER A 303 9.17 -49.76 -0.21
C SER A 303 10.38 -50.70 -0.08
N ASP A 304 11.08 -50.62 1.04
CA ASP A 304 12.05 -51.65 1.40
C ASP A 304 11.27 -52.89 1.85
N LYS A 305 11.47 -53.94 1.06
CA LYS A 305 11.17 -55.32 1.40
C LYS A 305 12.09 -55.74 2.55
N HIS A 306 11.52 -56.20 3.66
CA HIS A 306 12.05 -57.31 4.45
C HIS A 306 10.92 -57.99 5.23
#